data_AF-A0A4Z2BJL9-F1
#
_entry.id   AF-A0A4Z2BJL9-F1
#
_cell.length_a   1.000
_cell.length_b   1.000
_cell.length_c   1.000
_cell.angle_alpha   90.00
_cell.angle_beta   90.00
_cell.angle_gamma   90.00
#
_symmetry.space_group_name_H-M   'P 1'
#
loop_
_entity.id
_entity.type
_entity.pdbx_description
1 polymer ?
#
loop_
_entity_poly.entity_id
_entity_poly.type
_entity_poly.pdbx_seq_one_letter_code
_entity_poly.pdbx_strand_id
1 'polypeptide(L)'
;MRIFVCILQLPSNMYKKVLVILHDSVLPHMSEPSLMIDFLTAAYEMGGGISLLALNGLFILIHEHNLVLLHRPSEEEATVVDPYVMEEEDPAQCGALESSLWEIKTLQKHHHPDVSKAAGLINTPLVQQEEDISKVLETSTYQLMERELTQTVVKKIPLEFETAAHFLQGGGGALGRHFCLTFTSV
;
A
#
# COMPACT_ATOMS: atom_id res chain seq x y z
N MET A 1 22.98 -17.27 -8.89
CA MET A 1 23.84 -16.87 -7.76
C MET A 1 25.31 -16.64 -8.12
N ARG A 2 26.06 -17.58 -8.74
CA ARG A 2 27.51 -17.39 -8.99
C ARG A 2 27.93 -16.41 -10.11
N ILE A 3 27.02 -16.07 -11.04
CA ILE A 3 27.37 -15.20 -12.19
C ILE A 3 27.34 -13.71 -11.83
N PHE A 4 26.52 -13.31 -10.85
CA PHE A 4 26.36 -11.91 -10.43
C PHE A 4 27.50 -11.41 -9.55
N VAL A 5 28.07 -12.29 -8.73
CA VAL A 5 29.31 -12.02 -7.99
C VAL A 5 30.49 -11.74 -8.93
N CYS A 6 30.49 -12.30 -10.15
CA CYS A 6 31.50 -11.98 -11.16
C CYS A 6 31.30 -10.62 -11.83
N ILE A 7 30.07 -10.08 -11.89
CA ILE A 7 29.80 -8.78 -12.52
C ILE A 7 30.31 -7.62 -11.63
N LEU A 8 30.32 -7.81 -10.31
CA LEU A 8 30.94 -6.88 -9.35
C LEU A 8 32.47 -6.75 -9.51
N GLN A 9 33.13 -7.65 -10.24
CA GLN A 9 34.58 -7.61 -10.52
C GLN A 9 34.92 -6.95 -11.88
N LEU A 10 33.94 -6.37 -12.58
CA LEU A 10 34.19 -5.77 -13.90
C LEU A 10 34.84 -4.38 -13.81
N PRO A 11 35.77 -4.04 -14.73
CA PRO A 11 36.37 -2.71 -14.78
C PRO A 11 35.31 -1.61 -14.97
N SER A 12 35.51 -0.47 -14.31
CA SER A 12 34.56 0.65 -14.18
C SER A 12 33.95 1.18 -15.50
N ASN A 13 34.65 1.02 -16.62
CA ASN A 13 34.18 1.40 -17.95
C ASN A 13 33.13 0.45 -18.55
N MET A 14 33.12 -0.83 -18.14
CA MET A 14 32.13 -1.82 -18.57
C MET A 14 30.88 -1.75 -17.70
N TYR A 15 31.04 -1.43 -16.41
CA TYR A 15 29.96 -1.30 -15.44
C TYR A 15 28.87 -0.33 -15.92
N LYS A 16 29.26 0.87 -16.36
CA LYS A 16 28.33 1.89 -16.88
C LYS A 16 27.55 1.41 -18.11
N LYS A 17 28.21 0.73 -19.05
CA LYS A 17 27.57 0.24 -20.28
C LYS A 17 26.52 -0.83 -19.97
N VAL A 18 26.84 -1.73 -19.05
CA VAL A 18 25.92 -2.78 -18.60
C VAL A 18 24.70 -2.16 -17.94
N LEU A 19 24.86 -1.18 -17.05
CA LEU A 19 23.72 -0.51 -16.41
C LEU A 19 22.81 0.23 -17.42
N VAL A 20 23.37 0.86 -18.46
CA VAL A 20 22.55 1.53 -19.50
C VAL A 20 21.65 0.53 -20.22
N ILE A 21 22.16 -0.65 -20.59
CA ILE A 21 21.39 -1.64 -21.37
C ILE A 21 20.54 -2.57 -20.50
N LEU A 22 20.79 -2.58 -19.18
CA LEU A 22 20.18 -3.54 -18.26
C LEU A 22 18.66 -3.45 -18.29
N HIS A 23 18.14 -2.23 -18.18
CA HIS A 23 16.70 -2.00 -18.07
C HIS A 23 15.91 -2.35 -19.34
N ASP A 24 16.44 -1.98 -20.51
CA ASP A 24 15.75 -2.17 -21.79
C ASP A 24 15.90 -3.58 -22.36
N SER A 25 17.02 -4.26 -22.10
CA SER A 25 17.38 -5.49 -22.81
C SER A 25 17.59 -6.70 -21.92
N VAL A 26 17.88 -6.52 -20.63
CA VAL A 26 18.20 -7.64 -19.72
C VAL A 26 17.02 -7.96 -18.82
N LEU A 27 16.41 -6.96 -18.18
CA LEU A 27 15.26 -7.16 -17.28
C LEU A 27 14.09 -7.90 -17.95
N PRO A 28 13.67 -7.59 -19.20
CA PRO A 28 12.50 -8.26 -19.82
C PRO A 28 12.73 -9.73 -20.20
N HIS A 29 13.99 -10.19 -20.20
CA HIS A 29 14.37 -11.53 -20.61
C HIS A 29 14.79 -12.41 -19.42
N MET A 30 14.76 -11.89 -18.19
CA MET A 30 15.08 -12.63 -16.98
C MET A 30 13.83 -13.30 -16.41
N SER A 31 13.93 -14.59 -16.10
CA SER A 31 12.87 -15.36 -15.43
C SER A 31 12.63 -14.91 -13.99
N GLU A 32 13.68 -14.42 -13.32
CA GLU A 32 13.63 -13.94 -11.92
C GLU A 32 14.47 -12.65 -11.80
N PRO A 33 13.86 -11.49 -12.09
CA PRO A 33 14.55 -10.20 -12.09
C PRO A 33 14.82 -9.66 -10.68
N SER A 34 14.15 -10.16 -9.63
CA SER A 34 14.42 -9.79 -8.22
C SER A 34 15.88 -9.97 -7.80
N LEU A 35 16.59 -10.93 -8.41
CA LEU A 35 18.03 -11.13 -8.20
C LEU A 35 18.90 -9.93 -8.60
N MET A 36 18.35 -8.95 -9.35
CA MET A 36 19.07 -7.75 -9.80
C MET A 36 19.05 -6.64 -8.77
N ILE A 37 18.17 -6.75 -7.76
CA ILE A 37 18.02 -5.75 -6.71
C ILE A 37 19.35 -5.61 -5.96
N ASP A 38 19.93 -6.70 -5.46
CA ASP A 38 21.20 -6.67 -4.73
C ASP A 38 22.35 -6.02 -5.54
N PHE A 39 22.39 -6.30 -6.85
CA PHE A 39 23.38 -5.71 -7.74
C PHE A 39 23.15 -4.21 -7.96
N LEU A 40 21.90 -3.78 -8.15
CA LEU A 40 21.54 -2.38 -8.37
C LEU A 40 21.64 -1.55 -7.10
N THR A 41 21.32 -2.12 -5.93
CA THR A 41 21.51 -1.49 -4.62
C THR A 41 23.00 -1.28 -4.35
N ALA A 42 23.86 -2.27 -4.60
CA ALA A 42 25.31 -2.09 -4.51
C ALA A 42 25.85 -1.06 -5.53
N ALA A 43 25.27 -0.99 -6.72
CA ALA A 43 25.61 0.03 -7.72
C ALA A 43 25.15 1.44 -7.31
N TYR A 44 24.03 1.53 -6.58
CA TYR A 44 23.50 2.78 -6.05
C TYR A 44 24.38 3.34 -4.93
N GLU A 45 24.82 2.49 -3.99
CA GLU A 45 25.70 2.87 -2.88
C GLU A 45 27.07 3.41 -3.34
N MET A 46 27.56 3.00 -4.51
CA MET A 46 28.80 3.54 -5.10
C MET A 46 28.72 5.03 -5.44
N GLY A 47 27.51 5.59 -5.59
CA GLY A 47 27.30 7.02 -5.83
C GLY A 47 27.74 7.55 -7.20
N GLY A 48 27.56 8.86 -7.41
CA GLY A 48 27.92 9.56 -8.64
C GLY A 48 27.04 9.21 -9.84
N GLY A 49 27.61 9.17 -11.05
CA GLY A 49 26.83 8.87 -12.27
C GLY A 49 26.34 7.43 -12.35
N ILE A 50 26.92 6.50 -11.59
CA ILE A 50 26.50 5.09 -11.57
C ILE A 50 25.21 4.92 -10.79
N SER A 51 25.03 5.67 -9.70
CA SER A 51 23.81 5.59 -8.89
C SER A 51 22.58 6.07 -9.65
N LEU A 52 22.70 7.11 -10.49
CA LEU A 52 21.61 7.58 -11.35
C LEU A 52 21.18 6.53 -12.38
N LEU A 53 22.16 5.82 -12.97
CA LEU A 53 21.88 4.74 -13.90
C LEU A 53 21.27 3.52 -13.18
N ALA A 54 21.73 3.22 -11.97
CA ALA A 54 21.21 2.14 -11.15
C ALA A 54 19.77 2.41 -10.72
N LEU A 55 19.46 3.67 -10.39
CA LEU A 55 18.14 4.09 -9.96
C LEU A 55 17.07 3.84 -11.02
N ASN A 56 17.37 4.06 -12.30
CA ASN A 56 16.42 3.77 -13.39
C ASN A 56 16.10 2.27 -13.48
N GLY A 57 17.13 1.41 -13.37
CA GLY A 57 16.94 -0.04 -13.35
C GLY A 57 16.18 -0.50 -12.11
N LEU A 58 16.50 0.08 -10.94
CA LEU A 58 15.84 -0.22 -9.67
C LEU A 58 14.36 0.19 -9.74
N PHE A 59 14.05 1.37 -10.26
CA PHE A 59 12.67 1.84 -10.44
C PHE A 59 11.85 0.87 -11.29
N ILE A 60 12.40 0.37 -12.39
CA ILE A 60 11.70 -0.60 -13.26
C ILE A 60 11.49 -1.93 -12.54
N LEU A 61 12.46 -2.40 -11.73
CA LEU A 61 12.28 -3.59 -10.90
C LEU A 61 11.19 -3.42 -9.83
N ILE A 62 11.14 -2.25 -9.20
CA ILE A 62 10.14 -1.93 -8.20
C ILE A 62 8.75 -1.87 -8.84
N HIS A 63 8.66 -1.28 -10.04
CA HIS A 63 7.42 -1.07 -10.80
C HIS A 63 6.88 -2.35 -11.45
N GLU A 64 7.72 -3.07 -12.20
CA GLU A 64 7.31 -4.24 -12.98
C GLU A 64 7.27 -5.53 -12.15
N HIS A 65 8.06 -5.59 -11.07
CA HIS A 65 8.19 -6.79 -10.25
C HIS A 65 7.72 -6.61 -8.81
N ASN A 66 6.82 -5.64 -8.57
CA ASN A 66 6.14 -5.35 -7.31
C ASN A 66 6.96 -5.83 -6.11
N LEU A 67 7.91 -5.00 -5.65
CA LEU A 67 8.60 -5.24 -4.39
C LEU A 67 7.59 -5.77 -3.36
N VAL A 68 7.98 -6.90 -2.76
CA VAL A 68 7.19 -7.94 -2.04
C VAL A 68 6.25 -7.43 -0.93
N LEU A 69 6.22 -6.12 -0.68
CA LEU A 69 5.39 -5.42 0.28
C LEU A 69 3.88 -5.62 0.10
N LEU A 70 3.42 -5.76 -1.15
CA LEU A 70 1.99 -5.83 -1.49
C LEU A 70 1.50 -7.25 -1.84
N HIS A 71 2.39 -8.15 -2.26
CA HIS A 71 2.00 -9.49 -2.67
C HIS A 71 3.15 -10.49 -2.46
N ARG A 72 3.02 -11.35 -1.45
CA ARG A 72 3.88 -12.52 -1.26
C ARG A 72 3.14 -13.76 -1.77
N PRO A 73 3.47 -14.31 -2.95
CA PRO A 73 2.78 -15.47 -3.52
C PRO A 73 3.14 -16.80 -2.83
N SER A 74 4.10 -16.81 -1.91
CA SER A 74 4.52 -18.01 -1.16
C SER A 74 3.85 -18.04 0.21
N GLU A 75 2.72 -18.74 0.32
CA GLU A 75 2.05 -19.03 1.59
C GLU A 75 2.83 -20.02 2.48
N GLU A 76 3.97 -20.54 2.04
CA GLU A 76 4.54 -21.75 2.65
C GLU A 76 5.39 -21.53 3.90
N GLU A 77 5.73 -20.30 4.29
CA GLU A 77 6.41 -20.03 5.57
C GLU A 77 6.30 -18.53 5.91
N ALA A 78 5.07 -18.03 6.09
CA ALA A 78 4.89 -16.76 6.78
C ALA A 78 5.35 -16.95 8.23
N THR A 79 6.59 -16.54 8.55
CA THR A 79 6.96 -16.31 9.94
C THR A 79 5.90 -15.40 10.53
N VAL A 80 5.27 -15.85 11.63
CA VAL A 80 4.18 -15.12 12.33
C VAL A 80 4.61 -13.71 12.75
N VAL A 81 5.92 -13.46 12.77
CA VAL A 81 6.54 -12.20 13.14
C VAL A 81 6.95 -11.45 11.88
N ASP A 82 6.47 -10.22 11.78
CA ASP A 82 6.86 -9.23 10.77
C ASP A 82 8.33 -8.82 10.97
N PRO A 83 9.20 -8.92 9.94
CA PRO A 83 10.61 -8.54 10.02
C PRO A 83 10.86 -7.04 10.29
N TYR A 84 9.85 -6.16 10.17
CA TYR A 84 10.03 -4.73 10.35
C TYR A 84 10.38 -4.33 11.80
N VAL A 85 11.45 -3.55 11.96
CA VAL A 85 11.91 -3.03 13.25
C VAL A 85 11.65 -1.52 13.32
N MET A 86 10.67 -1.11 14.14
CA MET A 86 10.27 0.29 14.25
C MET A 86 11.32 1.21 14.88
N GLU A 87 12.16 0.68 15.77
CA GLU A 87 13.16 1.45 16.54
C GLU A 87 14.52 1.56 15.82
N GLU A 88 14.65 0.98 14.62
CA GLU A 88 15.89 1.04 13.84
C GLU A 88 16.05 2.43 13.20
N GLU A 89 17.20 3.08 13.39
CA GLU A 89 17.47 4.42 12.87
C GLU A 89 17.87 4.39 11.38
N ASP A 90 18.52 3.31 10.93
CA ASP A 90 18.92 3.16 9.53
C ASP A 90 17.74 2.59 8.69
N PRO A 91 17.17 3.37 7.75
CA PRO A 91 16.06 2.89 6.91
C PRO A 91 16.45 1.72 5.99
N ALA A 92 17.75 1.49 5.76
CA ALA A 92 18.20 0.33 5.00
C ALA A 92 18.21 -0.97 5.84
N GLN A 93 18.25 -0.87 7.17
CA GLN A 93 18.34 -2.01 8.09
C GLN A 93 17.02 -2.35 8.80
N CYS A 94 15.99 -1.52 8.65
CA CYS A 94 14.71 -1.70 9.34
C CYS A 94 13.87 -2.90 8.83
N GLY A 95 14.32 -3.62 7.80
CA GLY A 95 13.66 -4.84 7.31
C GLY A 95 12.34 -4.60 6.56
N ALA A 96 12.04 -3.34 6.18
CA ALA A 96 10.77 -2.98 5.57
C ALA A 96 10.49 -3.76 4.27
N LEU A 97 11.49 -3.95 3.39
CA LEU A 97 11.32 -4.67 2.11
C LEU A 97 10.85 -6.13 2.26
N GLU A 98 11.16 -6.73 3.41
CA GLU A 98 10.80 -8.10 3.77
C GLU A 98 9.51 -8.16 4.62
N SER A 99 8.93 -7.00 4.92
CA SER A 99 7.65 -6.83 5.62
C SER A 99 6.46 -6.90 4.67
N SER A 100 5.25 -6.74 5.20
CA SER A 100 3.99 -6.68 4.47
C SER A 100 3.14 -5.51 4.94
N LEU A 101 2.49 -4.80 4.01
CA LEU A 101 1.72 -3.59 4.32
C LEU A 101 0.30 -3.88 4.86
N TRP A 102 0.20 -4.58 5.99
CA TRP A 102 -1.08 -4.93 6.63
C TRP A 102 -1.90 -3.71 7.09
N GLU A 103 -1.24 -2.60 7.38
CA GLU A 103 -1.86 -1.35 7.81
C GLU A 103 -2.78 -0.79 6.73
N ILE A 104 -2.29 -0.72 5.49
CA ILE A 104 -3.09 -0.30 4.33
C ILE A 104 -4.23 -1.29 4.09
N LYS A 105 -3.97 -2.60 4.25
CA LYS A 105 -5.03 -3.61 4.12
C LYS A 105 -6.17 -3.41 5.12
N THR A 106 -5.84 -2.96 6.33
CA THR A 106 -6.82 -2.62 7.36
C THR A 106 -7.58 -1.36 6.98
N LEU A 107 -6.90 -0.33 6.46
CA LEU A 107 -7.52 0.92 5.99
C LEU A 107 -8.47 0.73 4.81
N GLN A 108 -8.34 -0.32 4.01
CA GLN A 108 -9.32 -0.67 2.98
C GLN A 108 -10.73 -0.90 3.55
N LYS A 109 -10.86 -1.26 4.84
CA LYS A 109 -12.14 -1.44 5.55
C LYS A 109 -12.51 -0.25 6.45
N HIS A 110 -11.89 0.92 6.23
CA HIS A 110 -12.14 2.10 7.03
C HIS A 110 -13.58 2.61 6.90
N HIS A 111 -14.13 3.18 7.97
CA HIS A 111 -15.53 3.64 8.02
C HIS A 111 -15.83 4.79 7.05
N HIS A 112 -14.86 5.70 6.85
CA HIS A 112 -15.02 6.79 5.89
C HIS A 112 -14.83 6.25 4.46
N PRO A 113 -15.83 6.42 3.56
CA PRO A 113 -15.81 5.80 2.24
C PRO A 113 -14.64 6.28 1.38
N ASP A 114 -14.27 7.56 1.46
CA ASP A 114 -13.16 8.07 0.63
C ASP A 114 -11.79 7.58 1.09
N VAL A 115 -11.61 7.33 2.39
CA VAL A 115 -10.38 6.72 2.92
C VAL A 115 -10.29 5.26 2.47
N SER A 116 -11.41 4.52 2.55
CA SER A 116 -11.49 3.14 2.06
C SER A 116 -11.20 3.06 0.55
N LYS A 117 -11.77 3.96 -0.26
CA LYS A 117 -11.47 4.06 -1.70
C LYS A 117 -10.00 4.37 -1.96
N ALA A 118 -9.44 5.38 -1.29
CA ALA A 118 -8.03 5.76 -1.45
C ALA A 118 -7.09 4.61 -1.09
N ALA A 119 -7.32 3.93 0.04
CA ALA A 119 -6.56 2.73 0.42
C ALA A 119 -6.78 1.55 -0.55
N GLY A 120 -7.91 1.51 -1.25
CA GLY A 120 -8.23 0.52 -2.27
C GLY A 120 -7.48 0.71 -3.59
N LEU A 121 -7.03 1.94 -3.90
CA LEU A 121 -6.26 2.26 -5.11
C LEU A 121 -4.95 1.48 -5.19
N ILE A 122 -4.40 1.06 -4.06
CA ILE A 122 -3.17 0.25 -4.04
C ILE A 122 -3.32 -1.12 -4.71
N ASN A 123 -4.55 -1.62 -4.84
CA ASN A 123 -4.82 -2.87 -5.55
C ASN A 123 -5.00 -2.65 -7.06
N THR A 124 -5.02 -1.39 -7.52
CA THR A 124 -5.10 -1.04 -8.94
C THR A 124 -3.70 -0.79 -9.49
N PRO A 125 -3.45 -1.04 -10.79
CA PRO A 125 -2.17 -0.72 -11.40
C PRO A 125 -1.87 0.77 -11.22
N LEU A 126 -0.62 1.11 -10.87
CA LEU A 126 -0.20 2.49 -10.65
C LEU A 126 -0.35 3.31 -11.93
N VAL A 127 -0.89 4.52 -11.79
CA VAL A 127 -1.00 5.49 -12.87
C VAL A 127 0.35 6.20 -13.10
N GLN A 128 0.66 6.49 -14.37
CA GLN A 128 1.93 7.11 -14.78
C GLN A 128 2.14 8.54 -14.25
N GLN A 129 1.06 9.21 -13.80
CA GLN A 129 1.10 10.57 -13.29
C GLN A 129 0.65 10.59 -11.84
N GLU A 130 1.47 11.19 -10.98
CA GLU A 130 1.17 11.37 -9.56
C GLU A 130 0.03 12.39 -9.36
N GLU A 131 -0.82 12.12 -8.37
CA GLU A 131 -1.86 13.06 -7.95
C GLU A 131 -1.30 14.11 -6.99
N ASP A 132 -1.77 15.35 -7.14
CA ASP A 132 -1.45 16.43 -6.21
C ASP A 132 -2.17 16.22 -4.86
N ILE A 133 -1.38 15.88 -3.84
CA ILE A 133 -1.88 15.61 -2.49
C ILE A 133 -2.04 16.88 -1.62
N SER A 134 -1.58 18.06 -2.07
CA SER A 134 -1.60 19.28 -1.23
C SER A 134 -3.00 19.59 -0.70
N LYS A 135 -4.03 19.40 -1.53
CA LYS A 135 -5.44 19.62 -1.16
C LYS A 135 -5.94 18.62 -0.12
N VAL A 136 -5.42 17.39 -0.12
CA VAL A 136 -5.80 16.35 0.83
C VAL A 136 -5.15 16.63 2.20
N LEU A 137 -3.88 17.06 2.20
CA LEU A 137 -3.14 17.36 3.43
C LEU A 137 -3.75 18.53 4.22
N GLU A 138 -4.33 19.50 3.54
CA GLU A 138 -4.99 20.66 4.17
C GLU A 138 -6.43 20.36 4.64
N THR A 139 -6.96 19.17 4.32
CA THR A 139 -8.34 18.81 4.66
C THR A 139 -8.45 18.47 6.15
N SER A 140 -9.27 19.21 6.87
CA SER A 140 -9.57 18.94 8.28
C SER A 140 -10.82 18.06 8.46
N THR A 141 -10.92 17.41 9.61
CA THR A 141 -12.12 16.63 10.01
C THR A 141 -13.40 17.46 9.96
N TYR A 142 -13.30 18.75 10.30
CA TYR A 142 -14.40 19.70 10.22
C TYR A 142 -14.86 19.92 8.77
N GLN A 143 -13.92 20.14 7.84
CA GLN A 143 -14.24 20.32 6.44
C GLN A 143 -14.84 19.05 5.81
N LEU A 144 -14.40 17.86 6.23
CA LEU A 144 -15.03 16.59 5.81
C LEU A 144 -16.50 16.55 6.26
N MET A 145 -16.76 16.88 7.52
CA MET A 145 -18.13 16.94 8.06
C MET A 145 -18.99 17.96 7.32
N GLU A 146 -18.48 19.17 7.06
CA GLU A 146 -19.23 20.19 6.30
C GLU A 146 -19.53 19.75 4.87
N ARG A 147 -18.61 19.05 4.20
CA ARG A 147 -18.82 18.51 2.86
C ARG A 147 -19.92 17.45 2.83
N GLU A 148 -19.99 16.59 3.84
CA GLU A 148 -21.07 15.62 4.00
C GLU A 148 -22.43 16.30 4.28
N LEU A 149 -22.46 17.32 5.14
CA LEU A 149 -23.68 18.08 5.43
C LEU A 149 -24.21 18.89 4.23
N THR A 150 -23.31 19.37 3.38
CA THR A 150 -23.64 20.15 2.17
C THR A 150 -23.90 19.29 0.94
N GLN A 151 -23.54 17.99 0.97
CA GLN A 151 -23.91 17.02 -0.06
C GLN A 151 -25.43 16.79 -0.04
N THR A 152 -26.13 17.60 -0.82
CA THR A 152 -27.59 17.63 -0.96
C THR A 152 -28.19 16.42 -1.70
N VAL A 153 -27.42 15.36 -1.93
CA VAL A 153 -27.92 14.11 -2.50
C VAL A 153 -28.09 13.09 -1.38
N VAL A 154 -29.15 13.25 -0.59
CA VAL A 154 -29.70 12.14 0.16
C VAL A 154 -30.29 11.17 -0.86
N LYS A 155 -29.45 10.32 -1.46
CA LYS A 155 -29.91 9.09 -2.14
C LYS A 155 -30.81 8.40 -1.12
N LYS A 156 -32.06 8.13 -1.50
CA LYS A 156 -33.08 7.40 -0.71
C LYS A 156 -32.39 6.41 0.23
N ILE A 157 -32.24 6.80 1.50
CA ILE A 157 -31.42 6.05 2.46
C ILE A 157 -32.14 4.71 2.69
N PRO A 158 -31.50 3.57 2.41
CA PRO A 158 -32.06 2.27 2.75
C PRO A 158 -32.30 2.23 4.26
N LEU A 159 -33.55 1.99 4.66
CA LEU A 159 -33.89 1.77 6.05
C LEU A 159 -33.81 0.28 6.31
N GLU A 160 -32.90 -0.13 7.20
CA GLU A 160 -32.88 -1.47 7.76
C GLU A 160 -33.88 -1.53 8.92
N PHE A 161 -34.81 -2.49 8.85
CA PHE A 161 -35.80 -2.71 9.89
C PHE A 161 -35.42 -3.95 10.70
N GLU A 162 -34.60 -3.75 11.73
CA GLU A 162 -34.34 -4.79 12.73
C GLU A 162 -35.27 -4.62 13.93
N THR A 163 -36.00 -5.68 14.30
CA THR A 163 -36.78 -5.68 15.53
C THR A 163 -35.83 -5.73 16.73
N ALA A 164 -35.73 -4.62 17.45
CA ALA A 164 -34.90 -4.49 18.65
C ALA A 164 -35.46 -5.34 19.82
N ALA A 165 -35.20 -6.65 19.80
CA ALA A 165 -35.63 -7.55 20.87
C ALA A 165 -34.83 -7.36 22.18
N HIS A 166 -33.58 -6.88 22.08
CA HIS A 166 -32.63 -6.84 23.21
C HIS A 166 -31.82 -5.54 23.35
N PHE A 167 -32.12 -4.50 22.56
CA PHE A 167 -31.32 -3.25 22.50
C PHE A 167 -31.21 -2.50 23.84
N LEU A 168 -32.20 -2.65 24.72
CA LEU A 168 -32.23 -2.03 26.05
C LEU A 168 -32.15 -3.05 27.20
N GLN A 169 -31.57 -4.23 26.97
CA GLN A 169 -31.48 -5.26 28.00
C GLN A 169 -30.32 -4.99 29.00
N GLY A 170 -30.30 -3.77 29.54
CA GLY A 170 -29.52 -3.38 30.71
C GLY A 170 -30.48 -3.11 31.89
N GLY A 171 -30.65 -4.12 32.74
CA GLY A 171 -31.14 -4.04 34.13
C GLY A 171 -32.12 -2.92 34.51
N GLY A 172 -33.34 -2.93 33.97
CA GLY A 172 -34.40 -2.04 34.43
C GLY A 172 -35.72 -2.34 33.71
N GLY A 173 -36.57 -3.15 34.33
CA GLY A 173 -37.86 -3.56 33.77
C GLY A 173 -38.84 -2.39 33.65
N ALA A 174 -38.76 -1.60 32.58
CA ALA A 174 -39.76 -0.58 32.25
C ALA A 174 -39.82 -0.13 30.77
N LEU A 175 -38.91 -0.55 29.89
CA LEU A 175 -38.80 0.06 28.54
C LEU A 175 -39.37 -0.79 27.39
N GLY A 176 -39.78 -2.04 27.64
CA GLY A 176 -40.27 -2.95 26.59
C GLY A 176 -41.68 -2.69 26.05
N ARG A 177 -42.39 -1.64 26.49
CA ARG A 177 -43.80 -1.40 26.12
C ARG A 177 -44.09 -0.12 25.33
N HIS A 178 -43.12 0.78 25.17
CA HIS A 178 -43.39 2.11 24.58
C HIS A 178 -42.57 2.47 23.33
N PHE A 179 -41.67 1.61 22.85
CA PHE A 179 -41.01 1.79 21.55
C PHE A 179 -41.59 0.80 20.52
N CYS A 180 -42.87 0.99 20.19
CA CYS A 180 -43.42 0.51 18.94
C CYS A 180 -43.92 1.74 18.19
N LEU A 181 -43.11 2.24 17.26
CA LEU A 181 -43.59 3.18 16.25
C LEU A 181 -44.54 2.40 15.35
N THR A 182 -45.83 2.45 15.70
CA THR A 182 -46.90 1.96 14.82
C THR A 182 -46.95 2.90 13.62
N PHE A 183 -46.37 2.47 12.50
CA PHE A 183 -46.66 3.06 11.20
C PHE A 183 -48.10 2.69 10.83
N THR A 184 -49.07 3.55 11.14
CA THR A 184 -50.37 3.52 10.48
C THR A 184 -50.22 4.16 9.11
N SER A 185 -50.24 3.33 8.07
CA SER A 185 -50.38 3.75 6.67
C SER A 185 -51.70 4.52 6.51
N VAL A 186 -51.63 5.71 5.93
CA VAL A 186 -52.76 6.40 5.28
C VAL A 186 -52.50 6.38 3.79
#